data_AF-A0A5E4IZN1-F1
#
_entry.id   AF-A0A5E4IZN1-F1
#
_cell.length_a   1.000
_cell.length_b   1.000
_cell.length_c   1.000
_cell.angle_alpha   90.00
_cell.angle_beta   90.00
_cell.angle_gamma   90.00
#
_symmetry.space_group_name_H-M   'P 1'
#
loop_
_entity.id
_entity.type
_entity.pdbx_description
1 polymer ?
#
loop_
_entity_poly.entity_id
_entity_poly.type
_entity_poly.pdbx_seq_one_letter_code
_entity_poly.pdbx_strand_id
1 'polypeptide(L)' 'MHDAVCADCGKQTQVPFKPDANRPVYCQECYQKHRPPRKSY' A
#
# COMPACT_ATOMS: atom_id res chain seq x y z
N MET A 1 12.97 5.74 6.11
CA MET A 1 11.84 4.81 5.98
C MET A 1 10.85 5.16 7.08
N HIS A 2 9.55 5.20 6.77
CA HIS A 2 8.50 5.50 7.72
C HIS A 2 7.67 4.24 7.99
N ASP A 3 7.42 3.95 9.25
CA ASP A 3 6.52 2.87 9.64
C ASP A 3 5.09 3.25 9.31
N ALA A 4 4.40 2.36 8.61
CA ALA A 4 3.01 2.50 8.23
C ALA A 4 2.28 1.18 8.44
N VAL A 5 0.96 1.26 8.63
CA VAL A 5 0.11 0.08 8.77
C VAL A 5 -0.68 -0.11 7.49
N CYS A 6 -0.69 -1.35 6.98
CA CYS A 6 -1.49 -1.69 5.81
C CYS A 6 -2.98 -1.48 6.12
N ALA A 7 -3.66 -0.62 5.37
CA ALA A 7 -5.08 -0.33 5.56
C ALA A 7 -6.00 -1.53 5.25
N ASP A 8 -5.49 -2.55 4.56
CA ASP A 8 -6.25 -3.70 4.09
C ASP A 8 -6.09 -4.92 5.02
N CYS A 9 -4.87 -5.18 5.51
CA CYS A 9 -4.56 -6.35 6.34
C CYS A 9 -3.99 -6.03 7.73
N GLY A 10 -3.74 -4.76 8.07
CA GLY A 10 -3.24 -4.35 9.38
C GLY A 10 -1.77 -4.68 9.67
N LYS A 11 -1.01 -5.23 8.71
CA LYS A 11 0.43 -5.51 8.88
C LYS A 11 1.25 -4.23 8.93
N GLN A 12 2.29 -4.21 9.77
CA GLN A 12 3.29 -3.14 9.77
C GLN A 12 4.20 -3.26 8.54
N THR A 13 4.44 -2.14 7.86
CA THR A 13 5.28 -2.06 6.67
C THR A 13 6.10 -0.77 6.69
N GLN A 14 7.27 -0.80 6.06
CA GLN A 14 8.14 0.36 5.95
C GLN A 14 8.02 0.96 4.55
N VAL A 15 7.63 2.22 4.48
CA VAL A 15 7.47 2.96 3.22
C VAL A 15 8.47 4.10 3.12
N PRO A 16 8.92 4.46 1.90
CA PRO A 16 9.86 5.58 1.71
C PRO A 16 9.17 6.95 1.75
N PHE A 17 7.84 7.01 1.79
CA PHE A 17 7.03 8.23 1.82
C PHE A 17 6.35 8.41 3.18
N LYS A 18 5.98 9.64 3.54
CA LYS A 18 5.19 9.88 4.75
C LYS A 18 3.80 9.25 4.58
N PRO A 19 3.36 8.37 5.50
CA PRO A 19 1.98 7.89 5.50
C PRO A 19 1.03 9.05 5.77
N ASP A 20 0.14 9.32 4.83
CA ASP A 20 -0.90 10.34 4.93
C ASP A 20 -2.22 9.70 5.35
N ALA A 21 -2.96 10.32 6.26
CA ALA A 21 -4.28 9.80 6.68
C ALA A 21 -5.30 9.79 5.53
N ASN A 22 -5.10 10.61 4.50
CA ASN A 22 -5.93 10.65 3.29
C ASN A 22 -5.58 9.56 2.26
N ARG A 23 -4.40 8.94 2.33
CA ARG A 23 -3.95 7.93 1.35
C ARG A 23 -3.69 6.61 2.05
N PRO A 24 -4.47 5.55 1.78
CA PRO A 24 -4.25 4.25 2.40
C PRO A 24 -2.89 3.70 1.99
N VAL A 25 -2.12 3.26 2.97
CA VAL A 25 -0.87 2.54 2.74
C VAL A 25 -1.18 1.06 2.60
N TYR A 26 -0.58 0.41 1.62
CA TYR A 26 -0.73 -1.02 1.40
C TYR A 26 0.61 -1.72 1.49
N CYS A 27 0.62 -2.91 2.08
CA CYS A 27 1.77 -3.80 1.97
C CYS A 27 1.94 -4.27 0.51
N GLN A 28 3.11 -4.82 0.19
CA GLN A 28 3.42 -5.28 -1.17
C GLN A 28 2.38 -6.28 -1.72
N GLU A 29 1.85 -7.16 -0.86
CA GLU A 29 0.81 -8.13 -1.21
C GLU A 29 -0.53 -7.45 -1.54
N CYS A 30 -1.03 -6.58 -0.67
CA CYS A 30 -2.30 -5.87 -0.88
C CYS A 30 -2.20 -4.88 -2.04
N TYR A 31 -1.05 -4.22 -2.21
CA TYR A 31 -0.80 -3.33 -3.34
C TYR A 31 -0.87 -4.07 -4.69
N GLN A 32 -0.34 -5.30 -4.75
CA GLN A 32 -0.46 -6.13 -5.97
C GLN A 32 -1.91 -6.52 -6.26
N LYS A 33 -2.71 -6.82 -5.23
CA LYS A 33 -4.15 -7.14 -5.38
C LYS A 33 -4.98 -5.94 -5.84
N HIS A 34 -4.67 -4.74 -5.34
CA HIS A 34 -5.33 -3.49 -5.73
C HIS A 34 -4.83 -2.93 -7.06
N ARG A 35 -3.73 -3.47 -7.61
CA ARG A 35 -3.21 -3.02 -8.89
C ARG A 35 -4.22 -3.37 -9.99
N PRO A 36 -4.81 -2.37 -10.69
CA PRO A 36 -5.72 -2.68 -11.79
C PRO A 36 -4.97 -3.48 -12.86
N PRO A 37 -5.62 -4.48 -13.49
CA PRO A 37 -5.00 -5.17 -14.61
C PRO A 37 -4.66 -4.12 -15.65
N ARG A 38 -3.35 -4.00 -15.92
CA ARG A 38 -2.82 -3.17 -17.00
C ARG A 38 -3.47 -3.67 -18.28
N LYS A 39 -4.50 -2.95 -18.74
CA LYS A 39 -5.28 -3.30 -19.92
C LYS A 39 -4.31 -3.25 -21.10
N SER A 40 -3.86 -4.42 -21.55
CA SER A 40 -3.18 -4.56 -22.83
C SER A 40 -4.24 -4.29 -23.89
N TYR A 41 -4.11 -3.17 -24.60
CA TYR A 41 -4.84 -2.96 -25.85
C TYR A 41 -4.15 -3.74 -26.96
#